data_AF-A0A6M0Q4D2-F1
#
_entry.id   AF-A0A6M0Q4D2-F1
#
_cell.length_a   1.000
_cell.length_b   1.000
_cell.length_c   1.000
_cell.angle_alpha   90.00
_cell.angle_beta   90.00
_cell.angle_gamma   90.00
#
_symmetry.space_group_name_H-M   'P 1'
#
loop_
_entity.id
_entity.type
_entity.pdbx_description
1 polymer ?
#
loop_
_entity_poly.entity_id
_entity_poly.type
_entity_poly.pdbx_seq_one_letter_code
_entity_poly.pdbx_strand_id
1 'polypeptide(L)'
;MNSKQFVEIYEAFLSECHDKGWTIDIIEPSLRNHIASITNQEGMEVQFTIEVDFDNYQELYGSTKQSMMNYGILKPEGDDDSFAKEVKYAFEAFMERHASKQS
;
A
#
# COMPACT_ATOMS: atom_id res chain seq x y z
N MET A 1 -10.48 -5.71 9.62
CA MET A 1 -10.77 -5.41 8.21
C MET A 1 -10.89 -6.71 7.42
N ASN A 2 -11.56 -6.70 6.27
CA ASN A 2 -11.62 -7.83 5.33
C ASN A 2 -10.76 -7.56 4.07
N SER A 3 -10.64 -8.54 3.18
CA SER A 3 -9.74 -8.48 1.99
C SER A 3 -10.05 -7.29 1.11
N LYS A 4 -11.34 -7.04 0.92
CA LYS A 4 -11.85 -5.93 0.14
C LYS A 4 -11.43 -4.57 0.73
N GLN A 5 -11.48 -4.42 2.05
CA GLN A 5 -11.07 -3.17 2.71
C GLN A 5 -9.57 -2.89 2.57
N PHE A 6 -8.72 -3.91 2.44
CA PHE A 6 -7.29 -3.70 2.19
C PHE A 6 -7.03 -3.25 0.76
N VAL A 7 -7.70 -3.86 -0.21
CA VAL A 7 -7.62 -3.42 -1.61
C VAL A 7 -8.14 -1.98 -1.74
N GLU A 8 -9.25 -1.65 -1.09
CA GLU A 8 -9.79 -0.28 -1.08
C GLU A 8 -8.80 0.73 -0.47
N ILE A 9 -8.08 0.37 0.60
CA ILE A 9 -7.03 1.22 1.19
C ILE A 9 -5.85 1.40 0.25
N TYR A 10 -5.39 0.31 -0.38
CA TYR A 10 -4.31 0.34 -1.35
C TYR A 10 -4.65 1.27 -2.52
N GLU A 11 -5.80 1.06 -3.15
CA GLU A 11 -6.26 1.87 -4.28
C GLU A 11 -6.49 3.34 -3.89
N ALA A 12 -7.07 3.59 -2.71
CA ALA A 12 -7.27 4.94 -2.20
C ALA A 12 -5.94 5.67 -1.93
N PHE A 13 -4.93 4.97 -1.41
CA PHE A 13 -3.61 5.55 -1.22
C PHE A 13 -2.94 5.87 -2.56
N LEU A 14 -2.98 4.96 -3.54
CA LEU A 14 -2.44 5.21 -4.87
C LEU A 14 -3.12 6.41 -5.54
N SER A 15 -4.44 6.57 -5.36
CA SER A 15 -5.16 7.75 -5.84
C SER A 15 -4.67 9.04 -5.17
N GLU A 16 -4.38 9.02 -3.86
CA GLU A 16 -3.82 10.20 -3.17
C GLU A 16 -2.41 10.51 -3.65
N CYS A 17 -1.60 9.50 -3.96
CA CYS A 17 -0.29 9.67 -4.57
C CYS A 17 -0.39 10.33 -5.95
N HIS A 18 -1.34 9.89 -6.78
CA HIS A 18 -1.60 10.52 -8.07
C HIS A 18 -2.04 11.99 -7.92
N ASP A 19 -2.91 12.31 -6.95
CA ASP A 19 -3.35 13.69 -6.68
C ASP A 19 -2.21 14.58 -6.15
N LYS A 20 -1.19 13.99 -5.51
CA LYS A 20 0.07 14.67 -5.15
C LYS A 20 0.98 14.93 -6.35
N GLY A 21 0.63 14.42 -7.53
CA GLY A 21 1.42 14.53 -8.75
C GLY A 21 2.53 13.48 -8.87
N TRP A 22 2.43 12.36 -8.15
CA TRP A 22 3.32 11.21 -8.34
C TRP A 22 2.75 10.28 -9.42
N THR A 23 3.64 9.72 -10.23
CA THR A 23 3.28 8.71 -11.23
C THR A 23 3.17 7.35 -10.57
N ILE A 24 2.18 6.55 -10.96
CA ILE A 24 1.92 5.23 -10.39
C ILE A 24 1.87 4.19 -11.51
N ASP A 25 2.71 3.17 -11.41
CA ASP A 25 2.72 2.01 -12.31
C ASP A 25 2.41 0.75 -11.49
N ILE A 26 1.25 0.13 -11.74
CA ILE A 26 0.85 -1.10 -11.03
C ILE A 26 1.63 -2.28 -11.63
N ILE A 27 2.46 -2.93 -10.81
CA ILE A 27 3.34 -4.03 -11.23
C ILE A 27 2.63 -5.37 -11.04
N GLU A 28 2.05 -5.61 -9.86
CA GLU A 28 1.37 -6.86 -9.54
C GLU A 28 0.10 -6.59 -8.71
N PRO A 29 -1.08 -6.80 -9.30
CA PRO A 29 -2.35 -6.82 -8.57
C PRO A 29 -2.75 -8.27 -8.27
N SER A 30 -2.11 -8.92 -7.30
CA SER A 30 -2.54 -10.26 -6.85
C SER A 30 -3.36 -10.19 -5.57
N LEU A 31 -4.15 -11.24 -5.28
CA LEU A 31 -4.98 -11.33 -4.06
C LEU A 31 -4.16 -11.34 -2.75
N ARG A 32 -2.84 -11.59 -2.83
CA ARG A 32 -1.94 -11.63 -1.67
C ARG A 32 -1.00 -10.44 -1.63
N ASN A 33 -0.48 -10.04 -2.80
CA ASN A 33 0.56 -9.04 -2.93
C ASN A 33 0.10 -7.96 -3.92
N HIS A 34 0.02 -6.73 -3.41
CA HIS A 34 -0.26 -5.55 -4.20
C HIS A 34 1.01 -4.73 -4.31
N ILE A 35 1.54 -4.58 -5.52
CA ILE A 35 2.80 -3.89 -5.79
C ILE A 35 2.57 -2.78 -6.82
N ALA A 36 2.98 -1.57 -6.49
CA ALA A 36 3.05 -0.45 -7.41
C ALA A 36 4.43 0.19 -7.36
N SER A 37 4.94 0.61 -8.51
CA SER A 37 5.98 1.62 -8.57
C SER A 37 5.36 3.00 -8.41
N ILE A 38 6.00 3.83 -7.60
CA ILE A 38 5.64 5.23 -7.37
C ILE A 38 6.85 6.06 -7.75
N THR A 39 6.65 7.05 -8.62
CA THR A 39 7.71 7.97 -9.05
C THR A 39 7.31 9.40 -8.74
N ASN A 40 8.18 10.16 -8.08
CA ASN A 40 7.94 11.58 -7.85
C ASN A 40 8.29 12.46 -9.07
N GLN A 41 8.04 13.76 -8.94
CA GLN A 41 8.31 14.75 -9.98
C GLN A 41 9.82 14.94 -10.27
N GLU A 42 10.69 14.50 -9.36
CA GLU A 42 12.14 14.55 -9.51
C GLU A 42 12.70 13.28 -10.19
N GLY A 43 11.84 12.31 -10.51
CA GLY A 43 12.22 11.06 -11.15
C GLY A 43 12.74 9.98 -10.19
N MET A 44 12.62 10.18 -8.87
CA MET A 44 12.94 9.16 -7.88
C MET A 44 11.83 8.12 -7.83
N GLU A 45 12.21 6.84 -7.83
CA GLU A 45 11.29 5.70 -7.89
C GLU A 45 11.39 4.84 -6.64
N VAL A 46 10.23 4.43 -6.11
CA VAL A 46 10.14 3.42 -5.05
C VAL A 46 9.04 2.43 -5.38
N GLN A 47 9.19 1.18 -4.93
CA GLN A 47 8.13 0.20 -4.97
C GLN A 47 7.39 0.19 -3.63
N PHE A 48 6.09 0.43 -3.69
CA PHE A 48 5.18 0.31 -2.56
C PHE A 48 4.50 -1.06 -2.61
N THR A 49 4.53 -1.78 -1.49
CA THR A 49 3.92 -3.10 -1.35
C THR A 49 2.92 -3.13 -0.21
N ILE A 50 1.79 -3.80 -0.43
CA ILE A 50 0.91 -4.25 0.64
C ILE A 50 0.74 -5.76 0.52
N GLU A 51 1.02 -6.47 1.60
CA GLU A 51 0.81 -7.90 1.72
C GLU A 51 -0.31 -8.16 2.72
N VAL A 52 -1.26 -8.99 2.28
CA VAL A 52 -2.35 -9.46 3.13
C VAL A 52 -1.99 -10.86 3.60
N ASP A 53 -1.66 -10.97 4.88
CA ASP A 53 -1.34 -12.26 5.48
C ASP A 53 -2.62 -13.11 5.62
N PHE A 54 -2.57 -14.33 5.09
CA PHE A 54 -3.63 -15.34 5.15
C PHE A 54 -3.23 -16.54 6.00
N ASP A 55 -2.39 -16.35 7.01
CA ASP A 55 -2.00 -17.43 7.92
C ASP A 55 -3.25 -18.13 8.53
N ASN A 56 -3.38 -19.43 8.23
CA ASN A 56 -4.35 -20.39 8.78
C ASN A 56 -5.85 -20.27 8.41
N TYR A 57 -6.23 -20.21 7.12
CA TYR A 57 -7.66 -20.29 6.76
C TYR A 57 -8.01 -21.34 5.68
N GLN A 58 -8.94 -22.23 6.02
CA GLN A 58 -9.74 -23.02 5.07
C GLN A 58 -11.03 -22.24 4.78
N GLU A 59 -11.25 -21.88 3.53
CA GLU A 59 -12.43 -21.13 3.11
C GLU A 59 -13.67 -22.03 3.24
N LEU A 60 -14.52 -21.77 4.24
CA LEU A 60 -15.71 -22.58 4.51
C LEU A 60 -17.02 -21.79 4.33
N TYR A 61 -17.12 -20.55 4.81
CA TYR A 61 -18.23 -19.63 4.55
C TYR A 61 -17.76 -18.17 4.71
N GLY A 62 -18.18 -17.28 3.81
CA GLY A 62 -17.63 -15.94 3.62
C GLY A 62 -17.42 -15.13 4.89
N SER A 63 -16.15 -14.82 5.18
CA SER A 63 -15.58 -13.71 5.96
C SER A 63 -14.23 -14.17 6.51
N THR A 64 -13.20 -14.19 5.68
CA THR A 64 -11.82 -14.45 6.13
C THR A 64 -11.44 -13.34 7.11
N LYS A 65 -11.29 -13.67 8.40
CA LYS A 65 -10.80 -12.73 9.41
C LYS A 65 -9.32 -12.51 9.18
N GLN A 66 -8.99 -11.46 8.42
CA GLN A 66 -7.63 -11.05 8.18
C GLN A 66 -7.14 -10.21 9.37
N SER A 67 -6.06 -10.69 9.99
CA SER A 67 -5.58 -10.19 11.27
C SER A 67 -4.58 -9.04 11.13
N MET A 68 -3.85 -8.91 10.02
CA MET A 68 -2.78 -7.91 9.89
C MET A 68 -2.49 -7.51 8.44
N MET A 69 -2.30 -6.21 8.20
CA MET A 69 -1.79 -5.65 6.94
C MET A 69 -0.30 -5.39 7.10
N ASN A 70 0.52 -6.01 6.27
CA ASN A 70 1.92 -5.67 6.17
C ASN A 70 2.11 -4.73 4.98
N TYR A 71 2.95 -3.70 5.13
CA TYR A 71 3.31 -2.81 4.02
C TYR A 71 4.82 -2.63 3.98
N GLY A 72 5.34 -2.43 2.77
CA GLY A 72 6.76 -2.25 2.51
C GLY A 72 7.00 -1.13 1.50
N ILE A 73 8.17 -0.50 1.61
CA ILE A 73 8.67 0.45 0.62
C ILE A 73 10.09 0.01 0.27
N LEU A 74 10.29 -0.33 -0.99
CA LEU A 74 11.57 -0.76 -1.54
C LEU A 74 12.08 0.31 -2.49
N LYS A 75 13.39 0.45 -2.60
CA LYS A 75 14.05 1.35 -3.55
C LYS A 75 15.22 0.64 -4.21
N PRO A 76 15.68 1.12 -5.38
CA PRO A 76 16.92 0.62 -5.97
C PRO A 76 18.12 0.76 -5.02
N GLU A 77 19.04 -0.20 -5.11
CA GLU A 77 20.28 -0.17 -4.34
C GLU A 77 21.14 1.04 -4.78
N GLY A 78 21.58 1.85 -3.81
CA GLY A 78 22.39 3.04 -4.07
C GLY A 78 21.62 4.37 -4.16
N ASP A 79 20.29 4.33 -4.24
CA ASP A 79 19.45 5.53 -4.27
C ASP A 79 19.32 6.19 -2.89
N ASP A 80 18.93 7.46 -2.84
CA ASP A 80 18.68 8.16 -1.58
C ASP A 80 17.39 7.70 -0.89
N ASP A 81 17.36 7.79 0.44
CA ASP A 81 16.21 7.34 1.24
C ASP A 81 15.09 8.38 1.33
N SER A 82 15.29 9.61 0.87
CA SER A 82 14.35 10.73 1.08
C SER A 82 12.95 10.40 0.55
N PHE A 83 12.85 9.92 -0.68
CA PHE A 83 11.56 9.64 -1.28
C PHE A 83 10.88 8.41 -0.64
N ALA A 84 11.65 7.38 -0.30
CA ALA A 84 11.11 6.23 0.45
C ALA A 84 10.52 6.66 1.80
N LYS A 85 11.18 7.60 2.51
CA LYS A 85 10.67 8.19 3.76
C LYS A 85 9.42 9.02 3.52
N GLU A 86 9.38 9.80 2.43
CA GLU A 86 8.21 10.60 2.07
C GLU A 86 6.98 9.72 1.80
N VAL A 87 7.13 8.66 1.02
CA VAL A 87 6.06 7.69 0.76
C VAL A 87 5.62 7.01 2.06
N LYS A 88 6.56 6.66 2.95
CA LYS A 88 6.24 6.09 4.28
C LYS A 88 5.38 7.03 5.10
N TYR A 89 5.81 8.28 5.27
CA TYR A 89 5.08 9.27 6.07
C TYR A 89 3.74 9.61 5.45
N ALA A 90 3.64 9.67 4.12
CA ALA A 90 2.38 9.87 3.43
C ALA A 90 1.39 8.72 3.72
N PHE A 91 1.87 7.47 3.70
CA PHE A 91 1.05 6.31 3.99
C PHE A 91 0.62 6.25 5.46
N GLU A 92 1.52 6.50 6.41
CA GLU A 92 1.19 6.55 7.84
C GLU A 92 0.15 7.63 8.14
N ALA A 93 0.31 8.84 7.57
CA ALA A 93 -0.66 9.92 7.71
C ALA A 93 -2.00 9.59 7.04
N PHE A 94 -1.98 8.91 5.89
CA PHE A 94 -3.18 8.40 5.23
C PHE A 94 -3.94 7.43 6.14
N MET A 95 -3.22 6.47 6.73
CA MET A 95 -3.79 5.45 7.62
C MET A 95 -4.39 6.05 8.89
N GLU A 96 -3.73 7.02 9.53
CA GLU A 96 -4.30 7.74 10.68
C GLU A 96 -5.62 8.43 10.34
N ARG A 97 -5.68 9.11 9.18
CA ARG A 97 -6.91 9.76 8.71
C ARG A 97 -8.01 8.76 8.36
N HIS A 98 -7.66 7.63 7.73
CA HIS A 98 -8.61 6.60 7.35
C HIS A 98 -9.15 5.82 8.55
N ALA A 99 -8.31 5.51 9.54
CA ALA A 99 -8.72 4.86 10.77
C ALA A 99 -9.64 5.76 11.62
N SER A 100 -9.34 7.06 11.69
CA SER A 100 -10.16 8.04 12.42
C SER A 100 -11.56 8.23 11.82
N LYS A 101 -11.73 8.01 10.51
CA LYS A 101 -13.03 8.07 9.83
C LYS A 101 -13.92 6.83 10.06
N GLN A 102 -13.37 5.76 10.63
CA GLN A 102 -14.09 4.52 10.93
C GLN A 102 -14.48 4.37 12.41
N SER A 103 -14.21 5.38 13.25
CA SER A 103 -14.59 5.42 14.69
C SER A 103 -15.90 6.13 14.94
#